data_AF-A0A3A6DBE3-F1
#
_entry.id   AF-A0A3A6DBE3-F1
#
_cell.length_a   1.000
_cell.length_b   1.000
_cell.length_c   1.000
_cell.angle_alpha   90.00
_cell.angle_beta   90.00
_cell.angle_gamma   90.00
#
_symmetry.space_group_name_H-M   'P 1'
#
loop_
_entity.id
_entity.type
_entity.pdbx_description
1 polymer ?
#
loop_
_entity_poly.entity_id
_entity_poly.type
_entity_poly.pdbx_seq_one_letter_code
_entity_poly.pdbx_strand_id
1 'polypeptide(L)' 'MDTRIAEKLFVLITSNLDRTYEDECNMAMDVFLEEEFDMGELKRMLLYLLDKVKVDRRTAVKERIEQQIGDLQDQ' A
#
# COMPACT_ATOMS: atom_id res chain seq x y z
N MET A 1 -4.94 -2.13 -14.03
CA MET A 1 -4.35 -0.81 -13.72
C MET A 1 -2.86 -0.76 -14.15
N ASP A 2 -2.15 0.37 -14.10
CA ASP A 2 -0.67 0.36 -14.28
C ASP A 2 0.00 -0.25 -13.04
N THR A 3 0.43 -1.51 -13.17
CA THR A 3 1.08 -2.28 -12.10
C THR A 3 2.33 -1.58 -11.57
N ARG A 4 3.01 -0.76 -12.38
CA ARG A 4 4.21 -0.02 -11.96
C ARG A 4 3.92 1.01 -10.87
N ILE A 5 2.70 1.56 -10.84
CA ILE A 5 2.30 2.48 -9.78
C ILE A 5 2.11 1.69 -8.48
N ALA A 6 1.42 0.55 -8.53
CA ALA A 6 1.20 -0.32 -7.38
C ALA A 6 2.53 -0.80 -6.78
N GLU A 7 3.45 -1.32 -7.60
CA GLU A 7 4.79 -1.75 -7.16
C GLU A 7 5.56 -0.64 -6.43
N LYS A 8 5.54 0.59 -6.97
CA LYS A 8 6.20 1.74 -6.33
C LYS A 8 5.61 2.08 -4.96
N LEU A 9 4.28 1.99 -4.83
CA LEU A 9 3.60 2.25 -3.56
C LEU A 9 3.87 1.13 -2.55
N PHE A 10 3.94 -0.12 -3.02
CA PHE A 10 4.30 -1.26 -2.20
C PHE A 10 5.72 -1.15 -1.65
N VAL A 11 6.70 -0.78 -2.47
CA VAL A 11 8.08 -0.48 -2.03
C VAL A 11 8.12 0.65 -0.99
N LEU A 12 7.31 1.70 -1.17
CA LEU A 12 7.21 2.79 -0.20
C LEU A 12 6.67 2.29 1.15
N ILE A 13 5.66 1.44 1.14
CA ILE A 13 5.05 0.91 2.36
C ILE A 13 5.99 -0.07 3.06
N THR A 14 6.55 -1.06 2.36
CA THR A 14 7.47 -2.05 2.94
C THR A 14 8.67 -1.41 3.61
N SER A 15 9.20 -0.33 3.03
CA SER A 15 10.30 0.46 3.62
C SER A 15 9.95 1.12 4.96
N ASN A 16 8.67 1.22 5.32
CA ASN A 16 8.17 1.82 6.56
C ASN A 16 7.33 0.86 7.42
N LEU A 17 7.20 -0.40 7.01
CA LEU A 17 6.41 -1.41 7.71
C LEU A 17 6.99 -1.74 9.09
N ASP A 18 6.14 -2.16 10.03
CA ASP A 18 6.60 -2.86 11.22
C ASP A 18 7.08 -4.26 10.82
N ARG A 19 8.28 -4.65 11.28
CA ARG A 19 8.92 -5.93 10.95
C ARG A 19 8.06 -7.13 11.32
N THR A 20 7.17 -6.97 12.31
CA THR A 20 6.25 -8.03 12.75
C THR A 20 5.30 -8.49 11.64
N TYR A 21 4.99 -7.63 10.67
CA TYR A 21 4.05 -7.90 9.58
C TYR A 21 4.72 -8.05 8.21
N GLU A 22 6.05 -8.03 8.14
CA GLU A 22 6.80 -7.95 6.87
C GLU A 22 6.49 -9.14 5.95
N ASP A 23 6.56 -10.36 6.48
CA ASP A 23 6.31 -11.58 5.69
C ASP A 23 4.86 -11.68 5.21
N GLU A 24 3.89 -11.36 6.08
CA GLU A 24 2.46 -11.35 5.75
C GLU A 24 2.16 -10.33 4.65
N CYS A 25 2.68 -9.11 4.79
CA CYS A 25 2.44 -8.03 3.83
C CYS A 25 3.10 -8.34 2.49
N ASN A 26 4.33 -8.86 2.47
CA ASN A 26 5.01 -9.28 1.24
C ASN A 26 4.20 -10.33 0.48
N MET A 27 3.71 -11.37 1.17
CA MET A 27 2.86 -12.38 0.56
C MET A 27 1.55 -11.80 0.00
N ALA A 28 0.89 -10.91 0.76
CA ALA A 28 -0.34 -10.27 0.32
C ALA A 28 -0.13 -9.40 -0.94
N MET A 29 1.00 -8.67 -1.01
CA MET A 29 1.35 -7.86 -2.18
C MET A 29 1.67 -8.71 -3.40
N ASP A 30 2.39 -9.82 -3.23
CA ASP A 30 2.72 -10.73 -4.33
C ASP A 30 1.43 -11.31 -4.94
N VAL A 31 0.52 -11.84 -4.12
CA VAL A 31 -0.78 -12.37 -4.58
C VAL A 31 -1.61 -11.28 -5.28
N PHE A 32 -1.62 -10.06 -4.74
CA PHE A 32 -2.38 -8.96 -5.33
C PHE A 32 -1.86 -8.56 -6.72
N LEU A 33 -0.54 -8.62 -6.95
CA LEU A 33 0.05 -8.30 -8.25
C LEU A 33 -0.13 -9.40 -9.29
N GLU A 34 -0.45 -10.63 -8.88
CA GLU A 34 -0.77 -11.73 -9.79
C GLU A 34 -2.19 -11.62 -10.39
N GLU A 35 -3.07 -10.85 -9.76
CA GLU A 35 -4.47 -10.67 -10.18
C GLU A 35 -4.69 -9.37 -10.98
N GLU A 36 -5.75 -9.33 -11.80
CA GLU A 36 -6.22 -8.06 -12.37
C GLU A 36 -6.97 -7.28 -11.30
N PHE A 37 -6.53 -6.05 -11.04
CA PHE A 37 -7.16 -5.18 -10.04
C PHE A 37 -7.52 -3.79 -10.57
N ASP A 38 -8.53 -3.20 -9.96
CA ASP A 38 -8.97 -1.83 -10.15
C ASP A 38 -8.40 -0.84 -9.10
N MET A 39 -8.76 0.44 -9.23
CA MET A 39 -8.29 1.48 -8.31
C MET A 39 -8.87 1.35 -6.91
N GLY A 40 -10.12 0.90 -6.78
CA GLY A 40 -10.74 0.68 -5.47
C GLY A 40 -10.06 -0.46 -4.73
N GLU A 41 -9.71 -1.54 -5.43
CA GLU A 41 -8.96 -2.68 -4.90
C GLU A 41 -7.57 -2.26 -4.44
N LEU A 42 -6.85 -1.46 -5.25
CA LEU A 42 -5.56 -0.93 -4.85
C LEU A 42 -5.67 -0.05 -3.59
N LYS A 43 -6.63 0.88 -3.55
CA LYS A 43 -6.84 1.73 -2.36
C LYS A 43 -7.13 0.89 -1.11
N ARG A 44 -7.96 -0.15 -1.21
CA ARG A 44 -8.25 -1.07 -0.11
C ARG A 44 -6.99 -1.82 0.36
N MET A 45 -6.18 -2.32 -0.57
CA MET A 45 -4.90 -2.97 -0.25
C MET A 45 -3.95 -2.00 0.44
N LEU A 46 -3.81 -0.78 -0.07
CA LEU A 46 -2.95 0.25 0.53
C LEU A 46 -3.41 0.64 1.93
N LEU A 47 -4.72 0.74 2.18
CA LEU A 47 -5.26 0.98 3.52
C LEU A 47 -4.95 -0.15 4.50
N TYR A 48 -5.09 -1.41 4.05
CA TYR A 48 -4.72 -2.58 4.84
C TYR A 48 -3.23 -2.56 5.21
N LEU A 49 -2.35 -2.32 4.23
CA LEU A 49 -0.90 -2.25 4.45
C LEU A 49 -0.49 -1.03 5.30
N LEU A 50 -1.17 0.11 5.15
CA LEU A 50 -0.92 1.32 5.93
C LEU A 50 -1.19 1.12 7.43
N ASP A 51 -2.12 0.22 7.79
CA ASP A 51 -2.33 -0.15 9.19
C ASP A 51 -1.15 -0.93 9.79
N LYS A 52 -0.30 -1.52 8.95
CA LYS A 52 0.91 -2.24 9.37
C LYS A 52 2.18 -1.39 9.33
N VAL A 53 2.08 -0.16 8.84
CA VAL A 53 3.16 0.84 8.88
C VAL A 53 3.39 1.33 10.32
N LYS A 54 4.65 1.57 10.67
CA LYS A 54 5.04 2.13 11.96
C LYS A 54 4.27 3.42 12.25
N VAL A 55 3.76 3.54 13.48
CA VAL A 55 2.82 4.61 13.86
C VAL A 55 3.37 6.01 13.59
N ASP A 56 4.67 6.24 13.86
CA ASP A 56 5.38 7.50 13.64
C ASP A 56 5.59 7.83 12.15
N ARG A 57 5.48 6.83 11.27
CA ARG A 57 5.65 6.96 9.81
C ARG A 57 4.33 7.01 9.05
N ARG A 58 3.25 6.50 9.65
CA ARG A 58 1.94 6.28 9.01
C ARG A 58 1.42 7.53 8.29
N THR A 59 1.42 8.69 8.94
CA THR A 59 0.93 9.96 8.33
C THR A 59 1.74 10.35 7.10
N ALA A 60 3.07 10.35 7.21
CA ALA A 60 3.95 10.73 6.10
C ALA A 60 3.88 9.75 4.91
N VAL A 61 3.68 8.46 5.18
CA VAL A 61 3.46 7.45 4.13
C VAL A 61 2.11 7.66 3.46
N LYS A 62 1.05 7.92 4.24
CA LYS A 62 -0.29 8.20 3.71
C LYS A 62 -0.29 9.38 2.74
N GLU A 63 0.28 10.53 3.14
CA GLU A 63 0.35 11.73 2.31
C GLU A 63 1.07 11.46 0.97
N ARG A 64 2.15 10.68 1.00
CA ARG A 64 2.90 10.32 -0.22
C ARG A 64 2.13 9.38 -1.15
N ILE A 65 1.29 8.50 -0.61
CA ILE A 65 0.40 7.66 -1.40
C ILE A 65 -0.67 8.55 -2.06
N GLU A 66 -1.29 9.44 -1.29
CA GLU A 66 -2.37 10.31 -1.79
C GLU A 66 -1.87 11.28 -2.87
N GLN A 67 -0.62 11.73 -2.79
CA GLN A 67 0.01 12.52 -3.86
C GLN A 67 0.14 11.77 -5.19
N GLN A 68 0.18 10.43 -5.18
CA GLN A 68 0.33 9.63 -6.40
C GLN A 68 -0.99 9.15 -6.99
N ILE A 69 -1.96 8.78 -6.15
CA ILE A 69 -3.21 8.15 -6.60
C ILE A 69 -4.48 8.90 -6.21
N GLY A 70 -4.36 10.04 -5.55
CA GLY A 70 -5.49 10.77 -4.97
C GLY A 70 -5.93 10.21 -3.62
N ASP A 71 -7.06 10.69 -3.12
CA ASP A 71 -7.57 10.34 -1.79
C ASP A 71 -7.72 8.81 -1.63
N LEU A 72 -7.16 8.28 -0.54
CA LEU A 72 -7.29 6.88 -0.15
C LEU A 72 -8.68 6.57 0.40
N GLN A 73 -9.39 7.56 0.92
CA GLN A 73 -10.78 7.41 1.33
C GLN A 73 -11.68 7.70 0.12
N ASP A 74 -12.49 6.72 -0.27
CA ASP A 74 -13.61 7.00 -1.16
C ASP A 74 -14.63 7.83 -0.37
N GLN A 75 -14.95 9.04 -0.86
CA GLN A 75 -16.05 9.86 -0.37
C GLN A 75 -17.40 9.29 -0.82
#